data_AF-J9E0H0-F1
#
_entry.id   AF-J9E0H0-F1
#
_cell.length_a   1.000
_cell.length_b   1.000
_cell.length_c   1.000
_cell.angle_alpha   90.00
_cell.angle_beta   90.00
_cell.angle_gamma   90.00
#
_symmetry.space_group_name_H-M   'P 1'
#
loop_
_entity.id
_entity.type
_entity.pdbx_description
1 polymer ?
#
loop_
_entity_poly.entity_id
_entity_poly.type
_entity_poly.pdbx_seq_one_letter_code
_entity_poly.pdbx_strand_id
1 'polypeptide(L)'
;GSGKVRLVDVTTLTLYRDKYTTGRRSSPIPQIQCVGGSANGKFEPRVVQCYNRGYDGVDVQWECKAEMGDQYEFGEIRISCEGYDYAGDPYILRGSCGVSLEFIF
;
A
#
# COMPACT_ATOMS: atom_id res chain seq x y z
N GLY A 1 -22.94 4.18 -6.38
CA GLY A 1 -22.40 2.90 -5.91
C GLY A 1 -21.44 3.18 -4.78
N SER A 2 -21.67 2.63 -3.59
CA SER A 2 -20.88 2.97 -2.41
C SER A 2 -19.45 2.50 -2.58
N GLY A 3 -18.47 3.42 -2.64
CA GLY A 3 -17.05 3.09 -2.60
C GLY A 3 -16.59 2.53 -1.24
N LYS A 4 -17.46 1.89 -0.47
CA LYS A 4 -17.20 1.33 0.86
C LYS A 4 -16.82 -0.13 0.71
N VAL A 5 -15.64 -0.51 1.21
CA VAL A 5 -15.12 -1.89 1.13
C VAL A 5 -14.56 -2.27 2.49
N ARG A 6 -14.80 -3.48 2.98
CA ARG A 6 -14.20 -3.94 4.24
C ARG A 6 -12.73 -4.28 3.99
N LEU A 7 -11.81 -3.76 4.81
CA LEU A 7 -10.36 -3.92 4.59
C LEU A 7 -9.94 -5.39 4.55
N VAL A 8 -10.47 -6.22 5.47
CA VAL A 8 -10.13 -7.65 5.55
C VAL A 8 -10.61 -8.47 4.35
N ASP A 9 -11.58 -7.96 3.59
CA ASP A 9 -12.12 -8.62 2.38
C ASP A 9 -11.33 -8.22 1.11
N VAL A 10 -10.38 -7.28 1.22
CA VAL A 10 -9.50 -6.91 0.11
C VAL A 10 -8.48 -8.01 -0.11
N THR A 11 -8.52 -8.65 -1.27
CA THR A 11 -7.63 -9.78 -1.60
C THR A 11 -6.29 -9.34 -2.18
N THR A 12 -6.28 -8.27 -2.96
CA THR A 12 -5.08 -7.81 -3.68
C THR A 12 -5.12 -6.31 -3.92
N LEU A 13 -3.96 -5.67 -3.79
CA LEU A 13 -3.70 -4.30 -4.19
C LEU A 13 -2.69 -4.31 -5.33
N THR A 14 -2.97 -3.56 -6.40
CA THR A 14 -2.01 -3.30 -7.48
C THR A 14 -1.80 -1.80 -7.55
N LEU A 15 -0.61 -1.38 -7.14
CA LEU A 15 -0.24 0.01 -6.91
C LEU A 15 0.78 0.43 -7.97
N TYR A 16 0.72 1.67 -8.40
CA TYR A 16 1.54 2.20 -9.49
C TYR A 16 2.23 3.50 -9.06
N ARG A 17 3.52 3.64 -9.38
CA ARG A 17 4.34 4.81 -9.00
C ARG A 17 3.71 6.14 -9.38
N ASP A 18 3.20 6.22 -10.61
CA ASP A 18 2.71 7.48 -11.20
C ASP A 18 1.18 7.65 -11.02
N LYS A 19 0.59 6.97 -10.04
CA LYS A 19 -0.85 7.07 -9.71
C LYS A 19 -1.06 7.54 -8.28
N TYR A 20 -2.20 8.17 -8.08
CA TYR A 20 -2.66 8.62 -6.77
C TYR A 20 -3.81 7.75 -6.27
N THR A 21 -3.92 7.67 -4.96
CA THR A 21 -5.06 7.09 -4.25
C THR A 21 -6.32 7.91 -4.50
N THR A 22 -7.50 7.30 -4.37
CA THR A 22 -8.73 8.08 -4.22
C THR A 22 -8.75 8.71 -2.83
N GLY A 23 -9.27 9.93 -2.71
CA GLY A 23 -9.48 10.60 -1.43
C GLY A 23 -10.90 11.14 -1.32
N ARG A 24 -11.50 11.05 -0.13
CA ARG A 24 -12.81 11.67 0.16
C ARG A 24 -12.72 12.60 1.37
N ARG A 25 -12.12 12.11 2.46
CA ARG A 25 -11.92 12.85 3.71
C ARG A 25 -10.50 13.41 3.81
N SER A 26 -9.55 12.74 3.15
CA SER A 26 -8.17 13.20 2.99
C SER A 26 -7.82 13.51 1.54
N SER A 27 -6.80 14.33 1.34
CA SER A 27 -6.23 14.58 0.01
C SER A 27 -5.59 13.30 -0.55
N PRO A 28 -5.77 13.00 -1.85
CA PRO A 28 -5.04 11.95 -2.54
C PRO A 28 -3.52 12.01 -2.32
N ILE A 29 -2.93 10.85 -2.04
CA ILE A 29 -1.47 10.64 -1.95
C ILE A 29 -0.98 9.70 -3.06
N PRO A 30 0.32 9.70 -3.42
CA PRO A 30 0.89 8.69 -4.31
C PRO A 30 0.61 7.27 -3.82
N GLN A 31 0.31 6.35 -4.74
CA GLN A 31 0.04 4.94 -4.42
C GLN A 31 1.28 4.19 -3.96
N ILE A 32 2.46 4.57 -4.44
CA ILE A 32 3.76 4.04 -4.00
C ILE A 32 4.59 5.22 -3.50
N GLN A 33 5.21 5.07 -2.34
CA GLN A 33 6.15 6.04 -1.79
C GLN A 33 7.39 5.31 -1.29
N CYS A 34 8.55 5.62 -1.86
CA CYS A 34 9.84 5.20 -1.30
C CYS A 34 10.25 6.19 -0.21
N VAL A 35 10.27 5.75 1.05
CA VAL A 35 10.43 6.64 2.21
C VAL A 35 11.78 6.49 2.93
N GLY A 36 12.57 5.46 2.59
CA GLY A 36 13.80 5.18 3.32
C GLY A 36 14.59 3.98 2.80
N GLY A 37 15.48 3.48 3.65
CA GLY A 37 16.40 2.37 3.36
C GLY A 37 17.73 2.81 2.71
N SER A 38 18.70 1.90 2.68
CA SER A 38 20.05 2.18 2.16
C SER A 38 20.07 2.38 0.64
N ALA A 39 19.06 1.89 -0.08
CA ALA A 39 18.88 2.08 -1.52
C ALA A 39 17.88 3.21 -1.87
N ASN A 40 17.52 4.08 -0.92
CA ASN A 40 16.60 5.19 -1.16
C ASN A 40 17.07 6.09 -2.33
N GLY A 41 16.15 6.42 -3.24
CA GLY A 41 16.41 7.22 -4.44
C GLY A 41 17.27 6.52 -5.51
N LYS A 42 17.65 5.26 -5.30
CA LYS A 42 18.39 4.44 -6.28
C LYS A 42 17.46 3.52 -7.07
N PHE A 43 16.37 3.10 -6.45
CA PHE A 43 15.39 2.23 -7.07
C PHE A 43 13.99 2.63 -6.62
N GLU A 44 13.05 2.58 -7.57
CA GLU A 44 11.64 2.74 -7.29
C GLU A 44 10.84 1.86 -8.28
N PRO A 45 10.05 0.90 -7.78
CA PRO A 45 9.33 -0.02 -8.65
C PRO A 45 8.19 0.70 -9.38
N ARG A 46 7.98 0.34 -10.65
CA ARG A 46 6.84 0.89 -11.42
C ARG A 46 5.50 0.39 -10.91
N VAL A 47 5.47 -0.88 -10.45
CA VAL A 47 4.29 -1.57 -9.96
C VAL A 47 4.66 -2.36 -8.72
N VAL A 48 3.83 -2.28 -7.69
CA VAL A 48 3.90 -3.12 -6.49
C VAL A 48 2.56 -3.83 -6.35
N GLN A 49 2.60 -5.14 -6.19
CA GLN A 49 1.42 -5.96 -5.99
C GLN A 49 1.45 -6.57 -4.59
N CYS A 50 0.46 -6.22 -3.77
CA CYS A 50 0.33 -6.72 -2.41
C CYS A 50 -0.85 -7.67 -2.29
N TYR A 51 -0.63 -8.78 -1.60
CA TYR A 51 -1.56 -9.87 -1.41
C TYR A 51 -1.93 -9.96 0.06
N ASN A 52 -3.22 -10.00 0.34
CA ASN A 52 -3.72 -10.25 1.69
C ASN A 52 -3.45 -11.73 2.03
N ARG A 53 -2.67 -11.95 3.09
CA ARG A 53 -2.28 -13.28 3.61
C ARG A 53 -3.04 -13.67 4.88
N GLY A 54 -3.99 -12.86 5.30
CA GLY A 54 -4.84 -13.11 6.46
C GLY A 54 -4.97 -11.88 7.34
N TYR A 55 -5.68 -12.08 8.45
CA TYR A 55 -5.91 -11.09 9.50
C TYR A 55 -5.42 -11.69 10.82
N ASP A 56 -4.56 -10.97 11.54
CA ASP A 56 -3.93 -11.47 12.77
C ASP A 56 -4.76 -11.18 14.05
N GLY A 57 -5.95 -10.59 13.89
CA GLY A 57 -6.77 -10.10 15.00
C GLY A 57 -6.65 -8.60 15.23
N VAL A 58 -5.69 -7.93 14.59
CA VAL A 58 -5.45 -6.49 14.67
C VAL A 58 -5.46 -5.88 13.27
N ASP A 59 -4.61 -6.36 12.36
CA ASP A 59 -4.45 -5.83 11.01
C ASP A 59 -4.30 -6.93 9.94
N VAL A 60 -4.51 -6.54 8.68
CA VAL A 60 -4.29 -7.41 7.53
C VAL A 60 -2.79 -7.61 7.32
N GLN A 61 -2.41 -8.86 7.15
CA GLN A 61 -1.03 -9.25 6.86
C GLN A 61 -0.80 -9.22 5.36
N TRP A 62 0.05 -8.33 4.89
CA TRP A 62 0.30 -8.12 3.46
C TRP A 62 1.64 -8.70 3.02
N GLU A 63 1.63 -9.48 1.94
CA GLU A 63 2.85 -9.84 1.20
C GLU A 63 2.91 -8.99 -0.06
N CYS A 64 3.94 -8.14 -0.21
CA CYS A 64 4.13 -7.32 -1.40
C CYS A 64 5.24 -7.87 -2.30
N LYS A 65 5.03 -7.74 -3.62
CA LYS A 65 5.96 -8.14 -4.67
C LYS A 65 6.18 -6.99 -5.63
N ALA A 66 7.40 -6.87 -6.13
CA ALA A 66 7.78 -5.96 -7.20
C ALA A 66 8.84 -6.62 -8.09
N GLU A 67 8.94 -6.15 -9.32
CA GLU A 67 10.05 -6.50 -10.20
C GLU A 67 11.26 -5.63 -9.84
N MET A 68 12.29 -6.24 -9.26
CA MET A 68 13.53 -5.58 -8.83
C MET A 68 14.71 -6.53 -9.08
N GLY A 69 15.90 -5.97 -9.28
CA GLY A 69 17.11 -6.77 -9.43
C GLY A 69 17.57 -7.35 -8.09
N ASP A 70 18.36 -8.42 -8.13
CA ASP A 70 18.82 -9.20 -6.97
C ASP A 70 19.66 -8.41 -5.94
N GLN A 71 20.08 -7.20 -6.29
CA GLN A 71 20.81 -6.26 -5.42
C GLN A 71 19.90 -5.41 -4.53
N TYR A 72 18.58 -5.62 -4.59
CA TYR A 72 17.60 -4.87 -3.83
C TYR A 72 16.71 -5.81 -3.05
N GLU A 73 16.46 -5.45 -1.80
CA GLU A 73 15.49 -6.11 -0.94
C GLU A 73 14.51 -5.08 -0.37
N PHE A 74 13.30 -5.55 -0.05
CA PHE A 74 12.38 -4.74 0.73
C PHE A 74 12.91 -4.61 2.17
N GLY A 75 12.99 -3.37 2.65
CA GLY A 75 13.09 -3.08 4.08
C GLY A 75 11.69 -3.06 4.69
N GLU A 76 11.36 -1.95 5.35
CA GLU A 76 10.02 -1.76 5.91
C GLU A 76 8.96 -1.57 4.81
N ILE A 77 7.81 -2.22 5.00
CA ILE A 77 6.63 -2.12 4.14
C ILE A 77 5.44 -1.69 5.00
N ARG A 78 4.77 -0.60 4.64
CA ARG A 78 3.56 -0.13 5.30
C ARG A 78 2.45 0.12 4.29
N ILE A 79 1.30 -0.54 4.48
CA ILE A 79 0.10 -0.26 3.70
C ILE A 79 -0.81 0.65 4.53
N SER A 80 -1.40 1.65 3.87
CA SER A 80 -2.35 2.56 4.49
C SER A 80 -3.50 2.84 3.55
N CYS A 81 -4.72 2.81 4.07
CA CYS A 81 -5.95 3.07 3.34
C CYS A 81 -6.79 4.12 4.09
N GLU A 82 -7.49 4.98 3.36
CA GLU A 82 -8.44 5.91 3.96
C GLU A 82 -9.66 5.14 4.50
N GLY A 83 -9.87 5.17 5.82
CA GLY A 83 -11.10 4.67 6.46
C GLY A 83 -12.34 5.42 5.96
N TYR A 84 -13.45 4.71 5.77
CA TYR A 84 -14.59 5.20 5.02
C TYR A 84 -15.35 6.32 5.73
N ASP A 85 -15.71 6.10 7.00
CA ASP A 85 -16.44 7.07 7.81
C ASP A 85 -15.51 7.83 8.77
N TYR A 86 -14.55 7.14 9.41
CA TYR A 86 -13.59 7.69 10.36
C TYR A 86 -12.17 7.09 10.19
N ALA A 87 -11.15 7.64 10.86
CA ALA A 87 -9.80 7.09 10.81
C ALA A 87 -9.73 5.74 11.55
N GLY A 88 -9.19 4.69 10.92
CA GLY A 88 -9.18 3.34 11.48
C GLY A 88 -10.51 2.57 11.37
N ASP A 89 -11.45 3.06 10.57
CA ASP A 89 -12.69 2.32 10.22
C ASP A 89 -12.33 0.97 9.55
N PRO A 90 -12.89 -0.17 10.00
CA PRO A 90 -12.71 -1.47 9.34
C PRO A 90 -13.14 -1.47 7.87
N TYR A 91 -13.96 -0.51 7.46
CA TYR A 91 -14.26 -0.20 6.08
C TYR A 91 -13.41 0.96 5.57
N ILE A 92 -12.95 0.81 4.34
CA ILE A 92 -12.11 1.77 3.64
C ILE A 92 -12.81 2.29 2.37
N LEU A 93 -12.30 3.41 1.87
CA LEU A 93 -12.67 3.94 0.56
C LEU A 93 -12.01 3.12 -0.56
N ARG A 94 -12.79 2.65 -1.52
CA ARG A 94 -12.30 1.90 -2.69
C ARG A 94 -11.26 2.73 -3.45
N GLY A 95 -10.05 2.20 -3.55
CA GLY A 95 -8.93 2.85 -4.26
C GLY A 95 -8.10 3.79 -3.40
N SER A 96 -8.35 3.87 -2.08
CA SER A 96 -7.63 4.75 -1.17
C SER A 96 -6.35 4.14 -0.59
N CYS A 97 -6.07 2.87 -0.86
CA CYS A 97 -4.87 2.21 -0.35
C CYS A 97 -3.62 2.63 -1.13
N GLY A 98 -2.56 2.95 -0.39
CA GLY A 98 -1.19 3.15 -0.89
C GLY A 98 -0.18 2.37 -0.05
N VAL A 99 1.06 2.32 -0.52
CA VAL A 99 2.18 1.65 0.15
C VAL A 99 3.35 2.62 0.34
N SER A 100 3.90 2.64 1.54
CA SER A 100 5.20 3.23 1.85
C SER A 100 6.22 2.11 2.00
N LEU A 101 7.37 2.25 1.33
CA LEU A 101 8.40 1.21 1.20
C LEU A 101 9.77 1.78 1.55
N GLU A 102 10.61 0.94 2.15
CA GLU A 102 12.05 1.11 2.16
C GLU A 102 12.71 0.06 1.27
N PHE A 103 13.81 0.43 0.62
CA PHE A 103 14.66 -0.50 -0.12
C PHE A 103 16.06 -0.52 0.46
N ILE A 104 16.62 -1.72 0.60
CA ILE A 104 18.00 -1.94 1.04
C ILE A 104 18.79 -2.68 -0.04
N PHE A 105 20.12 -2.55 0.00
CA PHE A 105 21.04 -3.34 -0.82
C PHE A 105 21.30 -4.72 -0.22
#